data_AF-A0A382Z9A2-F1
#
_entry.id   AF-A0A382Z9A2-F1
#
_cell.length_a   1.000
_cell.length_b   1.000
_cell.length_c   1.000
_cell.angle_alpha   90.00
_cell.angle_beta   90.00
_cell.angle_gamma   90.00
#
_symmetry.space_group_name_H-M   'P 1'
#
loop_
_entity.id
_entity.type
_entity.pdbx_description
1 polymer ?
#
loop_
_entity_poly.entity_id
_entity_poly.type
_entity_poly.pdbx_seq_one_letter_code
_entity_poly.pdbx_strand_id
1 'polypeptide(L)' 'MTRGPQQIMLDPRLMRQELEQTAQQLLIKGFELDVSSIQSLESGRKALQVQTEELQAQRNTQSKAIGKAKADGEDIQP' A
#
# COMPACT_ATOMS: atom_id res chain seq x y z
N MET A 1 21.27 -9.09 3.08
CA MET A 1 19.89 -9.17 3.62
C MET A 1 19.88 -8.54 5.01
N THR A 2 19.89 -7.22 5.08
CA THR A 2 19.87 -6.46 6.34
C THR A 2 18.44 -6.48 6.87
N ARG A 3 18.17 -7.25 7.93
CA ARG A 3 16.97 -7.05 8.74
C ARG A 3 17.08 -5.64 9.33
N GLY A 4 16.17 -4.75 8.94
CA GLY A 4 16.09 -3.39 9.47
C GLY A 4 15.91 -3.40 11.00
N PRO A 5 16.17 -2.27 11.68
CA PRO A 5 16.11 -2.17 13.13
C PRO A 5 14.75 -2.68 13.63
N GLN A 6 14.75 -3.56 14.63
CA GLN A 6 13.52 -3.98 15.28
C GLN A 6 12.83 -2.73 15.84
N GLN A 7 11.68 -2.40 15.26
CA GLN A 7 10.91 -1.21 15.56
C GLN A 7 10.36 -1.28 16.98
N ILE A 8 10.67 -0.27 17.81
CA ILE A 8 9.96 0.02 19.08
C ILE A 8 8.62 0.70 18.73
N MET A 9 7.85 0.10 17.83
CA MET A 9 6.57 0.64 17.36
C MET A 9 5.48 -0.41 17.52
N LEU A 10 4.25 0.06 17.72
CA LEU A 10 3.07 -0.80 17.71
C LEU A 10 2.99 -1.56 16.40
N ASP A 11 2.49 -2.79 16.46
CA ASP A 11 2.27 -3.61 15.27
C ASP A 11 1.38 -2.82 14.28
N PRO A 12 1.85 -2.54 13.05
CA PRO A 12 1.06 -1.84 12.04
C PRO A 12 -0.29 -2.50 11.73
N ARG A 13 -0.44 -3.81 11.99
CA ARG A 13 -1.73 -4.50 11.90
C ARG A 13 -2.78 -3.85 12.80
N LEU A 14 -2.40 -3.43 14.01
CA LEU A 14 -3.30 -2.79 14.97
C LEU A 14 -3.89 -1.51 14.40
N MET A 15 -3.07 -0.70 13.73
CA MET A 15 -3.51 0.55 13.09
C MET A 15 -4.42 0.32 11.88
N ARG A 16 -4.28 -0.83 11.19
CA ARG A 16 -5.03 -1.13 9.95
C ARG A 16 -6.31 -1.91 10.16
N GLN A 17 -6.38 -2.74 11.20
CA GLN A 17 -7.47 -3.69 11.41
C GLN A 17 -8.21 -3.47 12.74
N GLU A 18 -7.53 -2.94 13.74
CA GLU A 18 -7.99 -2.94 15.14
C GLU A 18 -7.85 -1.53 15.76
N LEU A 19 -8.05 -0.48 14.95
CA LEU A 19 -7.72 0.91 15.30
C LEU A 19 -8.51 1.41 16.52
N GLU A 20 -9.83 1.22 16.53
CA GLU A 20 -10.71 1.59 17.63
C GLU A 20 -10.36 0.86 18.92
N GLN A 21 -10.06 -0.44 18.83
CA GLN A 21 -9.67 -1.26 19.98
C GLN A 21 -8.33 -0.79 20.54
N THR A 22 -7.40 -0.42 19.65
CA THR A 22 -6.10 0.13 20.03
C THR A 22 -6.27 1.50 20.70
N ALA A 23 -7.13 2.38 20.18
CA ALA A 23 -7.45 3.67 20.78
C ALA A 23 -8.00 3.51 22.21
N GLN A 24 -8.91 2.56 22.43
CA GLN A 24 -9.45 2.26 23.77
C GLN A 24 -8.35 1.80 24.74
N GLN A 25 -7.45 0.91 24.29
CA GLN A 25 -6.35 0.42 25.13
C GLN A 25 -5.34 1.53 25.46
N LEU A 26 -5.09 2.44 24.52
CA LEU A 26 -4.21 3.59 24.73
C LEU A 26 -4.84 4.61 25.68
N LEU A 27 -6.16 4.82 25.62
CA LEU A 27 -6.87 5.72 26.51
C LEU A 27 -6.77 5.30 27.97
N ILE A 28 -6.83 3.99 28.25
CA ILE A 28 -6.60 3.43 29.60
C ILE A 28 -5.20 3.79 30.14
N LYS A 29 -4.22 3.92 29.24
CA LYS A 29 -2.85 4.32 29.57
C LYS A 29 -2.67 5.84 29.63
N GLY A 30 -3.74 6.61 29.47
CA GLY A 30 -3.74 8.07 29.48
C GLY A 30 -3.32 8.69 28.15
N PHE A 31 -3.37 7.95 27.04
CA PHE A 31 -3.05 8.45 25.71
C PHE A 31 -4.27 8.45 24.81
N GLU A 32 -4.66 9.62 24.31
CA GLU A 32 -5.76 9.76 23.35
C GLU A 32 -5.21 9.63 21.92
N LEU A 33 -5.65 8.59 21.22
CA LEU A 33 -5.26 8.37 19.82
C LEU A 33 -6.18 9.16 18.89
N ASP A 34 -5.60 9.95 17.99
CA ASP A 34 -6.36 10.60 16.91
C ASP A 34 -6.73 9.58 15.81
N VAL A 35 -7.86 8.90 16.04
CA VAL A 35 -8.41 7.91 15.13
C VAL A 35 -8.74 8.51 13.76
N SER A 36 -9.26 9.74 13.71
CA SER A 36 -9.71 10.37 12.46
C SER A 36 -8.55 10.64 11.51
N SER A 37 -7.45 11.16 12.05
CA SER A 37 -6.22 11.38 11.27
C SER A 37 -5.64 10.06 10.76
N ILE A 38 -5.60 9.02 11.59
CA ILE A 38 -5.07 7.70 11.19
C ILE A 38 -5.96 7.06 10.11
N GLN A 39 -7.28 7.10 10.24
CA GLN A 39 -8.21 6.60 9.23
C GLN A 39 -8.02 7.30 7.89
N SER A 40 -7.85 8.62 7.91
CA SER A 40 -7.62 9.42 6.70
C SER A 40 -6.32 9.00 6.01
N LEU A 41 -5.23 8.86 6.76
CA LEU A 41 -3.94 8.40 6.23
C LEU A 41 -4.01 6.97 5.69
N GLU A 42 -4.68 6.06 6.39
CA GLU A 42 -4.82 4.66 5.96
C GLU A 42 -5.66 4.54 4.69
N SER A 43 -6.69 5.38 4.53
CA SER A 43 -7.46 5.46 3.29
C SER A 43 -6.58 5.88 2.11
N GLY A 44 -5.73 6.90 2.30
CA GLY A 44 -4.77 7.37 1.29
C GLY A 44 -3.73 6.31 0.97
N ARG A 45 -3.18 5.63 1.99
CA ARG A 45 -2.23 4.52 1.81
C ARG A 45 -2.83 3.41 0.95
N LYS A 46 -4.08 3.01 1.23
CA LYS A 46 -4.78 1.97 0.47
C LYS A 46 -5.03 2.39 -0.97
N ALA A 47 -5.46 3.64 -1.20
CA ALA A 47 -5.67 4.17 -2.55
C ALA A 47 -4.37 4.13 -3.39
N LEU A 48 -3.26 4.59 -2.80
CA LEU A 48 -1.95 4.55 -3.46
C LEU A 48 -1.49 3.13 -3.78
N GLN A 49 -1.74 2.18 -2.87
CA GLN A 49 -1.42 0.77 -3.10
C GLN A 49 -2.17 0.24 -4.33
N VAL A 50 -3.50 0.43 -4.37
CA VAL A 50 -4.34 -0.02 -5.49
C VAL A 50 -3.89 0.62 -6.80
N GLN A 51 -3.67 1.93 -6.81
CA GLN A 51 -3.21 2.65 -8.00
C GLN A 51 -1.86 2.11 -8.50
N THR A 52 -0.95 1.78 -7.60
CA THR A 52 0.35 1.20 -7.96
C THR A 52 0.18 -0.17 -8.60
N GLU A 53 -0.65 -1.03 -8.01
CA GLU A 53 -0.96 -2.36 -8.55
C GLU A 53 -1.62 -2.28 -9.93
N GLU A 54 -2.54 -1.33 -10.13
CA GLU A 54 -3.18 -1.06 -11.42
C GLU A 54 -2.18 -0.60 -12.49
N LEU A 55 -1.35 0.40 -12.18
CA LEU A 55 -0.32 0.89 -13.12
C LEU A 55 0.68 -0.21 -13.47
N GLN A 56 1.05 -1.03 -12.49
CA GLN A 56 1.94 -2.16 -12.70
C GLN A 56 1.31 -3.22 -13.61
N ALA A 57 0.00 -3.49 -13.46
CA ALA A 57 -0.74 -4.39 -14.33
C ALA A 57 -0.85 -3.83 -15.76
N GLN A 58 -1.17 -2.54 -15.91
CA GLN A 58 -1.23 -1.85 -17.21
C GLN A 58 0.11 -1.93 -17.95
N ARG A 59 1.21 -1.60 -17.27
CA ARG A 59 2.57 -1.70 -17.83
C ARG A 59 2.86 -3.10 -18.35
N ASN A 60 2.57 -4.13 -17.54
CA ASN A 60 2.85 -5.52 -17.92
C ASN A 60 2.03 -5.96 -19.13
N THR A 61 0.77 -5.52 -19.24
CA THR A 61 -0.08 -5.77 -20.40
C THR A 61 0.47 -5.11 -21.66
N GLN A 62 0.86 -3.83 -21.58
CA GLN A 62 1.45 -3.11 -22.70
C GLN A 62 2.76 -3.76 -23.16
N SER A 63 3.67 -4.12 -22.24
CA SER A 63 4.93 -4.79 -22.59
C SER A 63 4.72 -6.12 -23.31
N LYS A 64 3.71 -6.91 -22.91
CA LYS A 64 3.36 -8.16 -23.60
C LYS A 64 2.83 -7.91 -25.01
N ALA A 65 1.96 -6.90 -25.18
CA ALA A 65 1.42 -6.53 -26.48
C ALA A 65 2.53 -6.09 -27.45
N ILE A 66 3.44 -5.24 -27.00
CA ILE A 66 4.61 -4.81 -27.78
C ILE A 66 5.50 -6.00 -28.15
N GLY A 67 5.79 -6.87 -27.18
CA GLY A 67 6.59 -8.07 -27.42
C GLY A 67 5.98 -8.99 -28.48
N LYS A 68 4.65 -9.14 -28.47
CA LYS A 68 3.91 -9.91 -29.46
C LYS A 68 3.94 -9.26 -30.84
N ALA A 69 3.61 -7.97 -30.94
CA ALA A 69 3.64 -7.23 -32.20
C ALA A 69 5.04 -7.26 -32.85
N LYS A 70 6.10 -7.14 -32.04
CA LYS A 70 7.49 -7.30 -32.51
C LYS A 70 7.77 -8.69 -33.08
N ALA A 71 7.26 -9.74 -32.45
CA ALA A 71 7.44 -11.12 -32.89
C ALA A 71 6.64 -11.41 -34.18
N ASP A 72 5.47 -10.78 -34.32
CA ASP A 72 4.59 -10.90 -35.48
C ASP A 72 5.04 -10.01 -36.66
N GLY A 73 6.08 -9.18 -36.48
CA GLY A 73 6.67 -8.34 -37.53
C GLY A 73 5.92 -7.04 -37.81
N GLU A 74 5.01 -6.64 -36.92
CA GLU A 74 4.27 -5.38 -37.03
C GLU A 74 5.15 -4.19 -36.60
N ASP A 75 4.99 -3.04 -37.28
CA ASP A 75 5.71 -1.81 -36.94
C ASP A 75 5.19 -1.28 -35.60
N ILE A 76 6.07 -1.23 -34.61
CA ILE A 76 5.76 -0.82 -33.24
C ILE A 76 6.30 0.59 -33.02
N GLN A 77 5.41 1.58 -33.18
CA GLN A 77 5.64 2.92 -32.64
C GLN A 77 5.32 2.95 -31.14
N PRO A 78 6.17 3.60 -30.31
CA PRO A 78 6.00 3.68 -28.86
C PRO A 78 4.80 4.54 -28.43
#